data_AF-A0A972SAZ6-F1
#
_entry.id   AF-A0A972SAZ6-F1
#
_cell.length_a   1.000
_cell.length_b   1.000
_cell.length_c   1.000
_cell.angle_alpha   90.00
_cell.angle_beta   90.00
_cell.angle_gamma   90.00
#
_symmetry.space_group_name_H-M   'P 1'
#
loop_
_entity.id
_entity.type
_entity.pdbx_description
1 polymer ?
#
loop_
_entity_poly.entity_id
_entity_poly.type
_entity_poly.pdbx_seq_one_letter_code
_entity_poly.pdbx_strand_id
1 'polypeptide(L)'
;MYTEDDLSLSEDQVKGMVVVGKNSKISKGVKLENAVLGDEVEVKESSEIRESVVWDDVKIGKESRIKNAVICNNNRIGDRVEIKEGAIIAEDCDIGDNVSFERDVTVWPDKIVSDNAIVSNNIVWGSKYKSSIFEEGSVKGRTNTELSCEMATKLAEALGSTLPLGSTVYVSRDYHKSSRMLKRAFLGGLLSTGINVIDITFMPSSAMRFNLANNKDIVAGVHFRQSIHSKTDTEILFFTQDGLRIDTNTAKSIERIFFRENFRRVDPEEIGTITEAKFLDKKYKEEIIKHLDKDMIRAQDFKIAVDLVYGSISSIYPELLSELNLENITLNAYPDEKKLTVLPTILKHAKRDLSLIVKNLNLNAGFVIYPNGQKMDIVSDSGEVLEPHIALLVMLKMINDSSKEKKKVFLPAWAPDFMDDKFENLIIERGKYRNFTAEKLRQYTLVASVDGNFAFTEFALNRDTIFASLKMVEMMIKYGFKISSIVENMDKFYYKEDHAPCPNTLKGKMMRKFLEDSQGKKSSHLDGVKIWIDEKDWILMIPDQDRDYLNLFVQAQNQEKGEKILREYKEKIEKWKQD
;
A
#
# COMPACT_ATOMS: atom_id res chain seq x y z
N MET A 1 -29.70 45.14 -4.53
CA MET A 1 -29.81 43.94 -3.68
C MET A 1 -31.27 43.52 -3.68
N TYR A 2 -31.55 42.24 -3.95
CA TYR A 2 -32.89 41.66 -3.88
C TYR A 2 -32.83 40.48 -2.90
N THR A 3 -33.69 40.50 -1.88
CA THR A 3 -33.82 39.44 -0.88
C THR A 3 -35.29 39.04 -0.80
N GLU A 4 -35.58 37.75 -0.77
CA GLU A 4 -36.98 37.29 -0.65
C GLU A 4 -37.50 37.26 0.79
N ASP A 5 -36.62 37.36 1.80
CA ASP A 5 -36.93 37.44 3.24
C ASP A 5 -36.38 38.72 3.91
N ASP A 6 -36.74 38.95 5.19
CA ASP A 6 -36.25 40.00 6.11
C ASP A 6 -34.76 39.84 6.49
N LEU A 7 -33.90 39.56 5.51
CA LEU A 7 -32.47 39.38 5.71
C LEU A 7 -31.78 40.75 5.81
N SER A 8 -31.27 41.09 6.99
CA SER A 8 -30.51 42.34 7.21
C SER A 8 -29.02 42.14 6.93
N LEU A 9 -28.57 42.52 5.74
CA LEU A 9 -27.15 42.62 5.39
C LEU A 9 -26.70 44.07 5.45
N SER A 10 -25.51 44.33 5.98
CA SER A 10 -24.98 45.70 6.06
C SER A 10 -24.45 46.16 4.69
N GLU A 11 -24.52 47.47 4.41
CA GLU A 11 -24.14 48.05 3.10
C GLU A 11 -22.69 47.76 2.69
N ASP A 12 -21.80 47.53 3.66
CA ASP A 12 -20.39 47.15 3.45
C ASP A 12 -20.20 45.69 3.01
N GLN A 13 -21.23 44.86 3.09
CA GLN A 13 -21.19 43.44 2.69
C GLN A 13 -21.54 43.22 1.22
N VAL A 14 -22.20 44.17 0.55
CA VAL A 14 -22.79 43.97 -0.77
C VAL A 14 -22.24 44.97 -1.78
N LYS A 15 -21.75 44.47 -2.92
CA LYS A 15 -21.29 45.28 -4.04
C LYS A 15 -21.93 44.81 -5.35
N GLY A 16 -22.48 45.74 -6.13
CA GLY A 16 -23.12 45.40 -7.41
C GLY A 16 -24.44 44.63 -7.24
N MET A 17 -24.72 43.71 -8.16
CA MET A 17 -26.00 42.99 -8.20
C MET A 17 -25.95 41.74 -7.32
N VAL A 18 -26.67 41.75 -6.20
CA VAL A 18 -26.77 40.58 -5.31
C VAL A 18 -28.23 40.17 -5.14
N VAL A 19 -28.48 38.88 -5.36
CA VAL A 19 -29.78 38.21 -5.18
C VAL A 19 -29.61 37.10 -4.14
N VAL A 20 -30.49 37.05 -3.15
CA VAL A 20 -30.48 36.02 -2.10
C VAL A 20 -31.89 35.43 -1.96
N GLY A 21 -32.00 34.11 -2.13
CA GLY A 21 -33.23 33.34 -1.99
C GLY A 21 -33.69 33.18 -0.54
N LYS A 22 -34.81 32.48 -0.37
CA LYS A 22 -35.51 32.29 0.90
C LYS A 22 -34.71 31.43 1.88
N ASN A 23 -34.93 31.63 3.18
CA ASN A 23 -34.33 30.89 4.29
C ASN A 23 -32.79 30.88 4.32
N SER A 24 -32.13 31.68 3.48
CA SER A 24 -30.68 31.78 3.44
C SER A 24 -30.12 32.49 4.68
N LYS A 25 -28.95 32.06 5.14
CA LYS A 25 -28.27 32.60 6.33
C LYS A 25 -26.89 33.11 5.96
N ILE A 26 -26.72 34.43 5.97
CA ILE A 26 -25.46 35.07 5.63
C ILE A 26 -24.85 35.67 6.90
N SER A 27 -23.67 35.18 7.28
CA SER A 27 -23.01 35.57 8.52
C SER A 27 -22.30 36.93 8.42
N LYS A 28 -21.91 37.48 9.58
CA LYS A 28 -21.20 38.76 9.64
C LYS A 28 -19.85 38.69 8.93
N GLY A 29 -19.51 39.75 8.20
CA GLY A 29 -18.21 39.89 7.52
C GLY A 29 -18.11 39.16 6.18
N VAL A 30 -19.19 38.51 5.73
CA VAL A 30 -19.30 37.98 4.37
C VAL A 30 -19.33 39.14 3.37
N LYS A 31 -18.61 38.99 2.25
CA LYS A 31 -18.61 39.94 1.13
C LYS A 31 -19.22 39.29 -0.11
N LEU A 32 -20.25 39.91 -0.66
CA LEU A 32 -20.96 39.47 -1.86
C LEU A 32 -20.78 40.52 -2.96
N GLU A 33 -20.30 40.12 -4.13
CA GLU A 33 -20.16 40.99 -5.29
C GLU A 33 -20.71 40.34 -6.56
N ASN A 34 -21.72 40.93 -7.20
CA ASN A 34 -22.32 40.36 -8.43
C ASN A 34 -22.67 38.87 -8.30
N ALA A 35 -23.36 38.48 -7.22
CA ALA A 35 -23.59 37.09 -6.85
C ALA A 35 -25.09 36.76 -6.74
N VAL A 36 -25.45 35.54 -7.12
CA VAL A 36 -26.80 34.99 -6.95
C VAL A 36 -26.72 33.82 -6.00
N LEU A 37 -27.47 33.85 -4.91
CA LEU A 37 -27.61 32.77 -3.94
C LEU A 37 -29.07 32.29 -3.97
N GLY A 38 -29.28 30.99 -4.14
CA GLY A 38 -30.57 30.33 -4.13
C GLY A 38 -31.22 30.26 -2.74
N ASP A 39 -32.15 29.33 -2.58
CA ASP A 39 -32.86 29.10 -1.33
C ASP A 39 -32.02 28.23 -0.37
N GLU A 40 -32.21 28.39 0.94
CA GLU A 40 -31.56 27.58 2.00
C GLU A 40 -30.01 27.64 1.97
N VAL A 41 -29.41 28.73 1.45
CA VAL A 41 -27.95 28.89 1.38
C VAL A 41 -27.40 29.42 2.70
N GLU A 42 -26.40 28.74 3.28
CA GLU A 42 -25.68 29.19 4.47
C GLU A 42 -24.26 29.63 4.12
N VAL A 43 -23.88 30.87 4.44
CA VAL A 43 -22.51 31.38 4.26
C VAL A 43 -21.95 31.83 5.60
N LYS A 44 -20.84 31.22 6.03
CA LYS A 44 -20.17 31.50 7.31
C LYS A 44 -19.20 32.68 7.24
N GLU A 45 -18.68 33.08 8.41
CA GLU A 45 -18.01 34.37 8.59
C GLU A 45 -16.77 34.56 7.68
N SER A 46 -16.54 35.81 7.29
CA SER A 46 -15.34 36.25 6.54
C SER A 46 -15.15 35.63 5.15
N SER A 47 -16.18 34.98 4.60
CA SER A 47 -16.16 34.43 3.24
C SER A 47 -16.46 35.49 2.17
N GLU A 48 -15.96 35.28 0.96
CA GLU A 48 -16.09 36.21 -0.16
C GLU A 48 -16.63 35.47 -1.39
N ILE A 49 -17.77 35.93 -1.93
CA ILE A 49 -18.39 35.37 -3.13
C ILE A 49 -18.51 36.46 -4.17
N ARG A 50 -17.80 36.30 -5.29
CA ARG A 50 -17.77 37.26 -6.39
C ARG A 50 -18.18 36.63 -7.71
N GLU A 51 -19.01 37.31 -8.49
CA GLU A 51 -19.37 36.93 -9.87
C GLU A 51 -19.90 35.50 -10.00
N SER A 52 -20.51 34.96 -8.95
CA SER A 52 -20.80 33.53 -8.84
C SER A 52 -22.29 33.27 -8.66
N VAL A 53 -22.72 32.07 -9.07
CA VAL A 53 -24.09 31.58 -8.91
C VAL A 53 -24.05 30.36 -7.99
N VAL A 54 -24.76 30.45 -6.88
CA VAL A 54 -24.91 29.37 -5.88
C VAL A 54 -26.38 28.98 -5.88
N TRP A 55 -26.68 27.71 -6.13
CA TRP A 55 -28.05 27.19 -6.15
C TRP A 55 -28.49 26.82 -4.73
N ASP A 56 -29.51 25.97 -4.63
CA ASP A 56 -30.24 25.74 -3.38
C ASP A 56 -29.51 24.75 -2.45
N ASP A 57 -29.78 24.84 -1.14
CA ASP A 57 -29.26 23.92 -0.12
C ASP A 57 -27.72 23.85 -0.05
N VAL A 58 -27.02 24.97 -0.31
CA VAL A 58 -25.56 25.03 -0.27
C VAL A 58 -25.05 25.60 1.06
N LYS A 59 -24.07 24.92 1.67
CA LYS A 59 -23.39 25.39 2.88
C LYS A 59 -21.95 25.76 2.59
N ILE A 60 -21.56 26.99 2.89
CA ILE A 60 -20.22 27.53 2.66
C ILE A 60 -19.55 27.86 3.99
N GLY A 61 -18.40 27.22 4.23
CA GLY A 61 -17.57 27.39 5.41
C GLY A 61 -16.94 28.76 5.55
N LYS A 62 -16.18 28.95 6.62
CA LYS A 62 -15.55 30.23 7.01
C LYS A 62 -14.36 30.55 6.12
N GLU A 63 -14.09 31.85 5.91
CA GLU A 63 -12.91 32.34 5.19
C GLU A 63 -12.74 31.77 3.76
N SER A 64 -13.82 31.30 3.14
CA SER A 64 -13.81 30.73 1.80
C SER A 64 -13.94 31.83 0.74
N ARG A 65 -13.23 31.70 -0.37
CA ARG A 65 -13.20 32.67 -1.47
C ARG A 65 -13.65 32.02 -2.76
N ILE A 66 -14.71 32.52 -3.35
CA ILE A 66 -15.36 31.94 -4.53
C ILE A 66 -15.46 33.05 -5.57
N LYS A 67 -14.85 32.84 -6.74
CA LYS A 67 -14.84 33.82 -7.82
C LYS A 67 -15.26 33.19 -9.14
N ASN A 68 -16.24 33.79 -9.80
CA ASN A 68 -16.75 33.40 -11.11
C ASN A 68 -17.01 31.88 -11.23
N ALA A 69 -17.79 31.34 -10.29
CA ALA A 69 -18.07 29.91 -10.20
C ALA A 69 -19.58 29.63 -10.18
N VAL A 70 -19.94 28.40 -10.57
CA VAL A 70 -21.29 27.87 -10.43
C VAL A 70 -21.27 26.72 -9.42
N ILE A 71 -22.08 26.82 -8.37
CA ILE A 71 -22.23 25.76 -7.36
C ILE A 71 -23.68 25.32 -7.38
N CYS A 72 -23.92 24.08 -7.79
CA CYS A 72 -25.24 23.47 -7.89
C CYS A 72 -25.78 23.04 -6.52
N ASN A 73 -26.93 22.37 -6.52
CA ASN A 73 -27.69 22.06 -5.31
C ASN A 73 -26.98 21.13 -4.31
N ASN A 74 -27.38 21.20 -3.05
CA ASN A 74 -27.02 20.25 -1.99
C ASN A 74 -25.51 20.02 -1.84
N ASN A 75 -24.74 21.11 -1.83
CA ASN A 75 -23.30 21.07 -1.69
C ASN A 75 -22.83 21.49 -0.30
N ARG A 76 -21.83 20.80 0.23
CA ARG A 76 -21.07 21.25 1.41
C ARG A 76 -19.70 21.76 0.96
N ILE A 77 -19.43 23.03 1.18
CA ILE A 77 -18.13 23.67 0.99
C ILE A 77 -17.49 23.92 2.37
N GLY A 78 -16.33 23.33 2.62
CA GLY A 78 -15.59 23.45 3.87
C GLY A 78 -15.03 24.84 4.17
N ASP A 79 -14.26 24.93 5.24
CA ASP A 79 -13.61 26.17 5.67
C ASP A 79 -12.34 26.46 4.84
N ARG A 80 -12.05 27.73 4.57
CA ARG A 80 -10.86 28.22 3.84
C ARG A 80 -10.73 27.61 2.44
N VAL A 81 -11.84 27.41 1.75
CA VAL A 81 -11.86 26.90 0.38
C VAL A 81 -11.66 28.04 -0.62
N GLU A 82 -10.77 27.86 -1.58
CA GLU A 82 -10.53 28.82 -2.66
C GLU A 82 -11.01 28.25 -4.00
N ILE A 83 -12.03 28.85 -4.61
CA ILE A 83 -12.54 28.48 -5.93
C ILE A 83 -12.20 29.59 -6.92
N LYS A 84 -11.30 29.29 -7.86
CA LYS A 84 -10.91 30.22 -8.94
C LYS A 84 -11.94 30.24 -10.08
N GLU A 85 -11.75 31.20 -10.98
CA GLU A 85 -12.65 31.52 -12.08
C GLU A 85 -12.97 30.32 -13.00
N GLY A 86 -14.22 30.18 -13.40
CA GLY A 86 -14.69 29.17 -14.34
C GLY A 86 -15.03 27.81 -13.71
N ALA A 87 -14.93 27.68 -12.39
CA ALA A 87 -15.21 26.42 -11.73
C ALA A 87 -16.72 26.10 -11.67
N ILE A 88 -17.07 24.83 -11.87
CA ILE A 88 -18.43 24.31 -11.75
C ILE A 88 -18.41 23.17 -10.73
N ILE A 89 -19.19 23.28 -9.66
CA ILE A 89 -19.40 22.21 -8.69
C ILE A 89 -20.83 21.70 -8.86
N ALA A 90 -20.97 20.48 -9.39
CA ALA A 90 -22.27 19.84 -9.55
C ALA A 90 -22.89 19.43 -8.21
N GLU A 91 -24.10 18.87 -8.25
CA GLU A 91 -24.87 18.53 -7.06
C GLU A 91 -24.25 17.43 -6.18
N ASP A 92 -24.64 17.40 -4.91
CA ASP A 92 -24.27 16.32 -3.96
C ASP A 92 -22.77 16.15 -3.73
N CYS A 93 -21.98 17.23 -3.79
CA CYS A 93 -20.55 17.20 -3.47
C CYS A 93 -20.24 17.66 -2.04
N ASP A 94 -19.24 17.02 -1.44
CA ASP A 94 -18.67 17.39 -0.13
C ASP A 94 -17.22 17.81 -0.32
N ILE A 95 -16.97 19.11 -0.21
CA ILE A 95 -15.66 19.72 -0.34
C ILE A 95 -15.11 19.95 1.06
N GLY A 96 -13.97 19.32 1.35
CA GLY A 96 -13.24 19.42 2.61
C GLY A 96 -12.64 20.80 2.88
N ASP A 97 -11.96 20.92 4.01
CA ASP A 97 -11.38 22.18 4.46
C ASP A 97 -10.04 22.46 3.76
N ASN A 98 -9.69 23.74 3.55
CA ASN A 98 -8.46 24.20 2.91
C ASN A 98 -8.26 23.69 1.46
N VAL A 99 -9.34 23.42 0.74
CA VAL A 99 -9.28 22.97 -0.66
C VAL A 99 -9.11 24.17 -1.59
N SER A 100 -8.28 24.04 -2.64
CA SER A 100 -8.21 25.03 -3.71
C SER A 100 -8.53 24.43 -5.07
N PHE A 101 -9.35 25.13 -5.86
CA PHE A 101 -9.68 24.78 -7.24
C PHE A 101 -8.96 25.74 -8.19
N GLU A 102 -8.31 25.19 -9.21
CA GLU A 102 -7.78 25.97 -10.33
C GLU A 102 -8.89 26.40 -11.29
N ARG A 103 -8.54 27.21 -12.29
CA ARG A 103 -9.49 27.75 -13.27
C ARG A 103 -10.14 26.64 -14.11
N ASP A 104 -11.38 26.89 -14.52
CA ASP A 104 -12.15 26.05 -15.46
C ASP A 104 -12.34 24.58 -15.01
N VAL A 105 -12.34 24.33 -13.70
CA VAL A 105 -12.49 22.99 -13.12
C VAL A 105 -13.97 22.64 -12.92
N THR A 106 -14.39 21.50 -13.46
CA THR A 106 -15.72 20.92 -13.24
C THR A 106 -15.66 19.71 -12.29
N VAL A 107 -16.39 19.76 -11.19
CA VAL A 107 -16.66 18.63 -10.30
C VAL A 107 -18.02 18.05 -10.65
N TRP A 108 -18.07 16.79 -11.05
CA TRP A 108 -19.32 16.08 -11.36
C TRP A 108 -20.09 15.70 -10.09
N PRO A 109 -21.35 15.24 -10.19
CA PRO A 109 -22.14 14.91 -9.01
C PRO A 109 -21.52 13.83 -8.12
N ASP A 110 -21.90 13.78 -6.85
CA ASP A 110 -21.53 12.74 -5.88
C ASP A 110 -20.01 12.64 -5.64
N LYS A 111 -19.33 13.78 -5.42
CA LYS A 111 -17.87 13.83 -5.21
C LYS A 111 -17.50 14.34 -3.84
N ILE A 112 -16.54 13.67 -3.22
CA ILE A 112 -15.92 14.07 -1.97
C ILE A 112 -14.51 14.58 -2.27
N VAL A 113 -14.22 15.85 -2.02
CA VAL A 113 -12.86 16.39 -2.13
C VAL A 113 -12.25 16.45 -0.73
N SER A 114 -11.16 15.73 -0.51
CA SER A 114 -10.54 15.63 0.82
C SER A 114 -9.88 16.95 1.24
N ASP A 115 -9.79 17.18 2.55
CA ASP A 115 -9.12 18.35 3.11
C ASP A 115 -7.71 18.57 2.52
N ASN A 116 -7.36 19.84 2.31
CA ASN A 116 -6.08 20.32 1.77
C ASN A 116 -5.80 19.90 0.31
N ALA A 117 -6.81 19.45 -0.45
CA ALA A 117 -6.64 19.10 -1.85
C ALA A 117 -6.45 20.34 -2.75
N ILE A 118 -5.61 20.19 -3.77
CA ILE A 118 -5.52 21.13 -4.90
C ILE A 118 -6.13 20.43 -6.12
N VAL A 119 -7.25 20.97 -6.60
CA VAL A 119 -8.01 20.42 -7.72
C VAL A 119 -7.67 21.23 -8.96
N SER A 120 -6.79 20.67 -9.80
CA SER A 120 -6.34 21.30 -11.05
C SER A 120 -6.98 20.74 -12.31
N ASN A 121 -7.81 19.71 -12.20
CA ASN A 121 -8.44 19.04 -13.33
C ASN A 121 -9.89 18.65 -12.98
N ASN A 122 -10.73 18.48 -14.01
CA ASN A 122 -12.12 18.07 -13.85
C ASN A 122 -12.25 16.74 -13.08
N ILE A 123 -13.11 16.71 -12.07
CA ILE A 123 -13.43 15.51 -11.31
C ILE A 123 -14.68 14.88 -11.92
N VAL A 124 -14.48 14.08 -12.97
CA VAL A 124 -15.58 13.38 -13.66
C VAL A 124 -15.87 12.03 -13.00
N TRP A 125 -14.82 11.30 -12.68
CA TRP A 125 -14.89 9.90 -12.29
C TRP A 125 -14.33 9.69 -10.87
N GLY A 126 -14.76 8.60 -10.21
CA GLY A 126 -14.45 8.34 -8.81
C GLY A 126 -15.39 9.09 -7.86
N SER A 127 -15.42 8.73 -6.58
CA SER A 127 -16.24 9.42 -5.58
C SER A 127 -15.41 10.24 -4.59
N LYS A 128 -14.08 10.09 -4.58
CA LYS A 128 -13.21 10.78 -3.62
C LYS A 128 -11.92 11.29 -4.28
N TYR A 129 -11.68 12.59 -4.19
CA TYR A 129 -10.42 13.23 -4.59
C TYR A 129 -9.49 13.35 -3.36
N LYS A 130 -8.30 12.78 -3.44
CA LYS A 130 -7.32 12.73 -2.35
C LYS A 130 -6.31 13.86 -2.45
N SER A 131 -5.84 14.38 -1.31
CA SER A 131 -4.80 15.41 -1.23
C SER A 131 -3.37 14.86 -1.47
N SER A 132 -3.21 13.54 -1.47
CA SER A 132 -1.96 12.84 -1.79
C SER A 132 -2.25 11.72 -2.79
N ILE A 133 -1.29 11.50 -3.68
CA ILE A 133 -1.35 10.52 -4.77
C ILE A 133 -0.61 9.24 -4.36
N PHE A 134 0.37 9.35 -3.45
CA PHE A 134 1.18 8.22 -3.00
C PHE A 134 0.70 7.63 -1.68
N GLU A 135 0.48 6.32 -1.71
CA GLU A 135 0.27 5.48 -0.54
C GLU A 135 1.41 4.46 -0.49
N GLU A 136 2.24 4.50 0.56
CA GLU A 136 3.35 3.57 0.79
C GLU A 136 4.34 3.42 -0.40
N GLY A 137 4.64 4.52 -1.08
CA GLY A 137 5.51 4.49 -2.27
C GLY A 137 4.87 3.79 -3.48
N SER A 138 3.54 3.82 -3.55
CA SER A 138 2.74 3.39 -4.69
C SER A 138 1.64 4.39 -4.99
N VAL A 139 1.24 4.46 -6.26
CA VAL A 139 0.02 5.16 -6.67
C VAL A 139 -1.00 4.12 -7.06
N LYS A 140 -2.19 4.20 -6.47
CA LYS A 140 -3.28 3.25 -6.72
C LYS A 140 -4.51 4.01 -7.15
N GLY A 141 -5.23 3.44 -8.11
CA GLY A 141 -6.51 4.02 -8.49
C GLY A 141 -7.22 3.18 -9.53
N ARG A 142 -8.51 3.46 -9.69
CA ARG A 142 -9.34 2.82 -10.70
C ARG A 142 -8.80 3.13 -12.09
N THR A 143 -8.56 2.07 -12.87
CA THR A 143 -8.02 2.16 -14.23
C THR A 143 -8.98 2.94 -15.13
N ASN A 144 -8.46 3.84 -15.97
CA ASN A 144 -9.23 4.72 -16.87
C ASN A 144 -10.21 5.68 -16.15
N THR A 145 -10.03 5.88 -14.86
CA THR A 145 -10.86 6.77 -14.04
C THR A 145 -9.95 7.67 -13.23
N GLU A 146 -9.25 7.09 -12.25
CA GLU A 146 -8.26 7.79 -11.42
C GLU A 146 -6.86 7.63 -12.01
N LEU A 147 -6.55 6.43 -12.52
CA LEU A 147 -5.32 6.13 -13.26
C LEU A 147 -5.60 6.06 -14.76
N SER A 148 -5.52 7.23 -15.41
CA SER A 148 -5.60 7.39 -16.86
C SER A 148 -4.21 7.44 -17.52
N CYS A 149 -4.15 7.47 -18.86
CA CYS A 149 -2.89 7.65 -19.58
C CYS A 149 -2.27 9.04 -19.34
N GLU A 150 -3.10 10.06 -19.25
CA GLU A 150 -2.71 11.44 -18.94
C GLU A 150 -2.12 11.51 -17.53
N MET A 151 -2.79 10.90 -16.56
CA MET A 151 -2.29 10.78 -15.18
C MET A 151 -0.92 10.08 -15.14
N ALA A 152 -0.79 8.94 -15.82
CA ALA A 152 0.48 8.20 -15.88
C ALA A 152 1.60 9.02 -16.54
N THR A 153 1.28 9.80 -17.58
CA THR A 153 2.23 10.67 -18.27
C THR A 153 2.70 11.81 -17.35
N LYS A 154 1.76 12.54 -16.73
CA LYS A 154 2.09 13.62 -15.76
C LYS A 154 2.91 13.09 -14.57
N LEU A 155 2.59 11.88 -14.09
CA LEU A 155 3.33 11.24 -13.01
C LEU A 155 4.76 10.84 -13.41
N ALA A 156 4.94 10.36 -14.64
CA ALA A 156 6.25 10.10 -15.21
C ALA A 156 7.08 11.37 -15.33
N GLU A 157 6.46 12.45 -15.80
CA GLU A 157 7.12 13.74 -15.97
C GLU A 157 7.53 14.34 -14.63
N ALA A 158 6.68 14.21 -13.61
CA ALA A 158 7.00 14.58 -12.23
C ALA A 158 8.20 13.79 -11.70
N LEU A 159 8.19 12.45 -11.84
CA LEU A 159 9.32 11.62 -11.45
C LEU A 159 10.59 12.03 -12.19
N GLY A 160 10.54 12.13 -13.52
CA GLY A 160 11.70 12.45 -14.34
C GLY A 160 12.31 13.81 -14.00
N SER A 161 11.48 14.79 -13.65
CA SER A 161 11.91 16.11 -13.19
C SER A 161 12.66 16.09 -11.85
N THR A 162 12.43 15.08 -11.00
CA THR A 162 13.20 14.88 -9.76
C THR A 162 14.55 14.23 -9.98
N LEU A 163 14.74 13.55 -11.13
CA LEU A 163 15.95 12.80 -11.44
C LEU A 163 16.94 13.65 -12.25
N PRO A 164 18.26 13.41 -12.11
CA PRO A 164 19.25 14.06 -12.96
C PRO A 164 19.02 13.77 -14.44
N LEU A 165 19.31 14.74 -15.30
CA LEU A 165 19.23 14.60 -16.76
C LEU A 165 20.10 13.42 -17.24
N GLY A 166 19.62 12.64 -18.21
CA GLY A 166 20.34 11.49 -18.76
C GLY A 166 20.35 10.23 -17.89
N SER A 167 19.78 10.29 -16.68
CA SER A 167 19.65 9.10 -15.81
C SER A 167 18.85 7.99 -16.49
N THR A 168 19.09 6.74 -16.08
CA THR A 168 18.35 5.57 -16.59
C THR A 168 17.44 4.97 -15.52
N VAL A 169 16.22 4.60 -15.92
CA VAL A 169 15.19 4.01 -15.04
C VAL A 169 14.72 2.67 -15.59
N TYR A 170 14.50 1.70 -14.70
CA TYR A 170 13.80 0.46 -15.04
C TYR A 170 12.29 0.66 -15.02
N VAL A 171 11.60 0.27 -16.09
CA VAL A 171 10.14 0.30 -16.11
C VAL A 171 9.61 -1.08 -16.50
N SER A 172 8.91 -1.72 -15.57
CA SER A 172 8.40 -3.10 -15.71
C SER A 172 6.90 -3.18 -15.48
N ARG A 173 6.30 -4.33 -15.81
CA ARG A 173 4.88 -4.60 -15.53
C ARG A 173 4.60 -6.08 -15.29
N ASP A 174 3.43 -6.34 -14.72
CA ASP A 174 2.75 -7.64 -14.80
C ASP A 174 2.12 -7.88 -16.18
N TYR A 175 1.33 -8.96 -16.35
CA TYR A 175 0.81 -9.35 -17.65
C TYR A 175 -0.48 -8.62 -18.10
N HIS A 176 -1.14 -7.84 -17.23
CA HIS A 176 -2.47 -7.27 -17.49
C HIS A 176 -2.48 -6.16 -18.53
N LYS A 177 -3.64 -5.99 -19.19
CA LYS A 177 -3.87 -4.96 -20.21
C LYS A 177 -3.78 -3.54 -19.68
N SER A 178 -4.30 -3.28 -18.48
CA SER A 178 -4.22 -1.98 -17.79
C SER A 178 -2.76 -1.56 -17.60
N SER A 179 -1.94 -2.44 -17.05
CA SER A 179 -0.50 -2.22 -16.89
C SER A 179 0.21 -1.97 -18.22
N ARG A 180 -0.14 -2.70 -19.29
CA ARG A 180 0.43 -2.50 -20.64
C ARG A 180 0.17 -1.12 -21.22
N MET A 181 -1.04 -0.59 -20.99
CA MET A 181 -1.48 0.70 -21.49
C MET A 181 -0.82 1.83 -20.67
N LEU A 182 -0.96 1.79 -19.34
CA LEU A 182 -0.42 2.81 -18.45
C LEU A 182 1.10 2.91 -18.52
N LYS A 183 1.81 1.77 -18.63
CA LYS A 183 3.27 1.77 -18.81
C LYS A 183 3.69 2.55 -20.06
N ARG A 184 3.01 2.36 -21.18
CA ARG A 184 3.37 3.05 -22.44
C ARG A 184 3.21 4.57 -22.35
N ALA A 185 2.12 5.02 -21.72
CA ALA A 185 1.91 6.45 -21.46
C ALA A 185 3.01 7.01 -20.53
N PHE A 186 3.32 6.28 -19.47
CA PHE A 186 4.37 6.63 -18.51
C PHE A 186 5.76 6.73 -19.18
N LEU A 187 6.10 5.80 -20.10
CA LEU A 187 7.36 5.85 -20.85
C LEU A 187 7.51 7.18 -21.59
N GLY A 188 6.48 7.62 -22.32
CA GLY A 188 6.51 8.88 -23.06
C GLY A 188 6.82 10.09 -22.18
N GLY A 189 6.20 10.16 -21.00
CA GLY A 189 6.44 11.23 -20.03
C GLY A 189 7.85 11.21 -19.42
N LEU A 190 8.47 10.03 -19.23
CA LEU A 190 9.87 9.98 -18.77
C LEU A 190 10.82 10.54 -19.84
N LEU A 191 10.65 10.12 -21.09
CA LEU A 191 11.54 10.51 -22.19
C LEU A 191 11.48 12.03 -22.46
N SER A 192 10.30 12.64 -22.32
CA SER A 192 10.09 14.09 -22.48
C SER A 192 10.84 14.94 -21.44
N THR A 193 11.29 14.32 -20.34
CA THR A 193 12.12 14.95 -19.30
C THR A 193 13.61 14.65 -19.45
N GLY A 194 14.03 13.97 -20.52
CA GLY A 194 15.41 13.56 -20.79
C GLY A 194 15.91 12.38 -19.95
N ILE A 195 14.99 11.50 -19.52
CA ILE A 195 15.31 10.29 -18.77
C ILE A 195 15.31 9.09 -19.71
N ASN A 196 16.37 8.30 -19.67
CA ASN A 196 16.49 7.05 -20.40
C ASN A 196 15.70 5.95 -19.69
N VAL A 197 15.14 5.02 -20.47
CA VAL A 197 14.38 3.90 -19.94
C VAL A 197 14.89 2.58 -20.47
N ILE A 198 15.11 1.62 -19.57
CA ILE A 198 15.17 0.21 -19.91
C ILE A 198 13.79 -0.39 -19.73
N ASP A 199 13.14 -0.69 -20.86
CA ASP A 199 11.80 -1.23 -20.91
C ASP A 199 11.79 -2.73 -20.67
N ILE A 200 11.19 -3.12 -19.54
CA ILE A 200 10.99 -4.52 -19.17
C ILE A 200 9.55 -4.86 -19.54
N THR A 201 9.40 -5.70 -20.55
CA THR A 201 8.07 -6.00 -21.10
C THR A 201 7.22 -6.77 -20.11
N PHE A 202 7.76 -7.75 -19.40
CA PHE A 202 7.07 -8.51 -18.36
C PHE A 202 8.11 -9.12 -17.40
N MET A 203 7.96 -8.91 -16.09
CA MET A 203 8.81 -9.53 -15.07
C MET A 203 8.14 -9.39 -13.70
N PRO A 204 8.22 -10.38 -12.80
CA PRO A 204 7.79 -10.22 -11.41
C PRO A 204 8.49 -9.04 -10.72
N SER A 205 7.77 -8.35 -9.82
CA SER A 205 8.35 -7.20 -9.11
C SER A 205 9.60 -7.56 -8.28
N SER A 206 9.69 -8.78 -7.74
CA SER A 206 10.86 -9.25 -6.98
C SER A 206 12.11 -9.34 -7.86
N ALA A 207 11.99 -9.96 -9.04
CA ALA A 207 13.07 -10.09 -10.00
C ALA A 207 13.53 -8.73 -10.56
N MET A 208 12.58 -7.79 -10.79
CA MET A 208 12.96 -6.42 -11.19
C MET A 208 13.75 -5.71 -10.10
N ARG A 209 13.28 -5.78 -8.85
CA ARG A 209 13.93 -5.11 -7.71
C ARG A 209 15.31 -5.69 -7.41
N PHE A 210 15.48 -7.00 -7.56
CA PHE A 210 16.80 -7.64 -7.51
C PHE A 210 17.74 -7.08 -8.58
N ASN A 211 17.29 -7.03 -9.83
CA ASN A 211 18.10 -6.52 -10.93
C ASN A 211 18.45 -5.03 -10.75
N LEU A 212 17.54 -4.24 -10.21
CA LEU A 212 17.73 -2.83 -9.88
C LEU A 212 18.81 -2.66 -8.80
N ALA A 213 18.69 -3.37 -7.68
CA ALA A 213 19.65 -3.33 -6.58
C ALA A 213 21.08 -3.80 -6.97
N ASN A 214 21.20 -4.52 -8.09
CA ASN A 214 22.44 -5.07 -8.62
C ASN A 214 22.88 -4.40 -9.94
N ASN A 215 22.39 -3.18 -10.23
CA ASN A 215 22.85 -2.36 -11.35
C ASN A 215 22.96 -0.88 -10.93
N LYS A 216 24.21 -0.41 -10.77
CA LYS A 216 24.50 0.95 -10.30
C LYS A 216 24.20 2.04 -11.33
N ASP A 217 24.03 1.68 -12.61
CA ASP A 217 23.73 2.63 -13.68
C ASP A 217 22.24 3.03 -13.71
N ILE A 218 21.41 2.39 -12.88
CA ILE A 218 19.96 2.57 -12.84
C ILE A 218 19.58 3.24 -11.52
N VAL A 219 18.98 4.43 -11.61
CA VAL A 219 18.75 5.28 -10.43
C VAL A 219 17.41 5.02 -9.75
N ALA A 220 16.45 4.43 -10.47
CA ALA A 220 15.12 4.13 -9.96
C ALA A 220 14.44 3.00 -10.74
N GLY A 221 13.38 2.45 -10.16
CA GLY A 221 12.51 1.47 -10.80
C GLY A 221 11.04 1.81 -10.65
N VAL A 222 10.26 1.53 -11.69
CA VAL A 222 8.80 1.63 -11.69
C VAL A 222 8.20 0.30 -12.14
N HIS A 223 7.18 -0.18 -11.43
CA HIS A 223 6.49 -1.43 -11.76
C HIS A 223 4.98 -1.25 -11.77
N PHE A 224 4.35 -1.65 -12.86
CA PHE A 224 2.89 -1.59 -13.04
C PHE A 224 2.27 -2.95 -12.77
N ARG A 225 1.24 -3.00 -11.92
CA ARG A 225 0.48 -4.24 -11.71
C ARG A 225 -0.99 -4.00 -11.42
N GLN A 226 -1.82 -4.99 -11.69
CA GLN A 226 -3.19 -5.02 -11.19
C GLN A 226 -3.20 -5.20 -9.66
N SER A 227 -4.11 -4.51 -8.98
CA SER A 227 -4.34 -4.74 -7.54
C SER A 227 -4.87 -6.15 -7.30
N ILE A 228 -4.33 -6.81 -6.28
CA ILE A 228 -4.84 -8.11 -5.80
C ILE A 228 -6.08 -7.98 -4.92
N HIS A 229 -6.44 -6.74 -4.56
CA HIS A 229 -7.60 -6.43 -3.71
C HIS A 229 -8.78 -5.87 -4.51
N SER A 230 -8.55 -5.40 -5.73
CA SER A 230 -9.58 -4.78 -6.58
C SER A 230 -9.34 -5.06 -8.05
N LYS A 231 -10.37 -5.56 -8.73
CA LYS A 231 -10.35 -5.89 -10.16
C LYS A 231 -10.21 -4.67 -11.06
N THR A 232 -10.62 -3.51 -10.56
CA THR A 232 -10.68 -2.28 -11.36
C THR A 232 -9.42 -1.43 -11.17
N ASP A 233 -8.65 -1.70 -10.12
CA ASP A 233 -7.62 -0.77 -9.67
C ASP A 233 -6.23 -1.25 -10.08
N THR A 234 -5.48 -0.37 -10.71
CA THR A 234 -4.07 -0.60 -11.03
C THR A 234 -3.19 0.03 -9.96
N GLU A 235 -2.02 -0.53 -9.74
CA GLU A 235 -0.98 0.00 -8.85
C GLU A 235 0.28 0.32 -9.66
N ILE A 236 0.83 1.52 -9.47
CA ILE A 236 2.14 1.93 -9.97
C ILE A 236 3.08 1.97 -8.76
N LEU A 237 4.09 1.13 -8.77
CA LEU A 237 5.01 0.91 -7.67
C LEU A 237 6.34 1.61 -7.98
N PHE A 238 6.85 2.43 -7.05
CA PHE A 238 8.07 3.19 -7.24
C PHE A 238 9.16 2.68 -6.29
N PHE A 239 10.37 2.54 -6.84
CA PHE A 239 11.51 1.99 -6.14
C PHE A 239 12.76 2.85 -6.29
N THR A 240 13.56 2.88 -5.22
CA THR A 240 14.91 3.45 -5.20
C THR A 240 15.89 2.54 -5.94
N GLN A 241 17.11 3.03 -6.23
CA GLN A 241 18.21 2.24 -6.80
C GLN A 241 18.50 0.94 -6.03
N ASP A 242 18.24 0.89 -4.71
CA ASP A 242 18.44 -0.30 -3.87
C ASP A 242 17.30 -1.32 -3.97
N GLY A 243 16.32 -1.10 -4.87
CA GLY A 243 15.13 -1.94 -4.98
C GLY A 243 14.16 -1.80 -3.81
N LEU A 244 14.30 -0.77 -2.96
CA LEU A 244 13.38 -0.47 -1.86
C LEU A 244 12.24 0.43 -2.34
N ARG A 245 11.10 0.44 -1.64
CA ARG A 245 10.03 1.41 -1.91
C ARG A 245 10.55 2.82 -1.68
N ILE A 246 10.11 3.78 -2.49
CA ILE A 246 10.39 5.18 -2.19
C ILE A 246 9.77 5.59 -0.85
N ASP A 247 10.46 6.45 -0.13
CA ASP A 247 10.00 6.96 1.16
C ASP A 247 9.01 8.13 0.99
N THR A 248 8.45 8.58 2.11
CA THR A 248 7.48 9.70 2.12
C THR A 248 8.09 11.01 1.61
N ASN A 249 9.39 11.24 1.83
CA ASN A 249 10.03 12.49 1.39
C ASN A 249 10.21 12.53 -0.13
N THR A 250 10.60 11.40 -0.73
CA THR A 250 10.68 11.23 -2.17
C THR A 250 9.30 11.33 -2.80
N ALA A 251 8.30 10.64 -2.24
CA ALA A 251 6.92 10.72 -2.69
C ALA A 251 6.39 12.17 -2.71
N LYS A 252 6.55 12.91 -1.60
CA LYS A 252 6.17 14.33 -1.51
C LYS A 252 6.90 15.22 -2.52
N SER A 253 8.15 14.91 -2.83
CA SER A 253 8.93 15.66 -3.82
C SER A 253 8.37 15.47 -5.23
N ILE A 254 7.95 14.26 -5.58
CA ILE A 254 7.26 13.95 -6.85
C ILE A 254 5.88 14.63 -6.86
N GLU A 255 5.08 14.49 -5.80
CA GLU A 255 3.75 15.11 -5.69
C GLU A 255 3.80 16.64 -5.85
N ARG A 256 4.78 17.30 -5.24
CA ARG A 256 4.94 18.75 -5.36
C ARG A 256 5.14 19.19 -6.81
N ILE A 257 5.91 18.43 -7.61
CA ILE A 257 6.09 18.74 -9.03
C ILE A 257 4.80 18.42 -9.79
N PHE A 258 4.19 17.28 -9.49
CA PHE A 258 2.94 16.84 -10.10
C PHE A 258 1.82 17.88 -9.95
N PHE A 259 1.51 18.32 -8.74
CA PHE A 259 0.41 19.25 -8.47
C PHE A 259 0.68 20.67 -8.99
N ARG A 260 1.95 21.08 -9.06
CA ARG A 260 2.33 22.39 -9.62
C ARG A 260 2.46 22.37 -11.15
N GLU A 261 2.39 21.19 -11.75
CA GLU A 261 2.64 20.95 -13.18
C GLU A 261 3.95 21.57 -13.70
N ASN A 262 4.94 21.72 -12.82
CA ASN A 262 6.24 22.30 -13.15
C ASN A 262 7.21 21.22 -13.68
N PHE A 263 6.83 20.60 -14.80
CA PHE A 263 7.58 19.51 -15.38
C PHE A 263 8.79 20.00 -16.18
N ARG A 264 9.93 19.32 -16.04
CA ARG A 264 11.06 19.50 -16.95
C ARG A 264 10.64 19.05 -18.35
N ARG A 265 10.86 19.90 -19.34
CA ARG A 265 10.75 19.58 -20.77
C ARG A 265 12.10 19.86 -21.38
N VAL A 266 12.68 18.86 -22.01
CA VAL A 266 14.01 18.96 -22.60
C VAL A 266 13.91 19.29 -24.08
N ASP A 267 15.00 19.82 -24.63
CA ASP A 267 15.08 20.08 -26.07
C ASP A 267 15.04 18.76 -26.86
N PRO A 268 14.63 18.77 -28.15
CA PRO A 268 14.50 17.54 -28.95
C PRO A 268 15.76 16.65 -28.98
N GLU A 269 16.94 17.23 -28.86
CA GLU A 269 18.23 16.53 -28.85
C GLU A 269 18.52 15.80 -27.52
N GLU A 270 17.85 16.21 -26.45
CA GLU A 270 18.02 15.67 -25.09
C GLU A 270 16.90 14.68 -24.70
N ILE A 271 15.95 14.40 -25.61
CA ILE A 271 14.89 13.42 -25.38
C ILE A 271 15.52 12.07 -25.02
N GLY A 272 15.03 11.47 -23.94
CA GLY A 272 15.53 10.19 -23.45
C GLY A 272 15.34 9.07 -24.47
N THR A 273 16.07 7.98 -24.28
CA THR A 273 16.01 6.78 -25.14
C THR A 273 15.30 5.62 -24.45
N ILE A 274 14.70 4.74 -25.25
CA ILE A 274 14.16 3.45 -24.77
C ILE A 274 15.07 2.33 -25.26
N THR A 275 15.47 1.45 -24.35
CA THR A 275 16.16 0.20 -24.67
C THR A 275 15.40 -0.99 -24.10
N GLU A 276 15.33 -2.10 -24.82
CA GLU A 276 14.67 -3.30 -24.29
C GLU A 276 15.59 -4.06 -23.35
N ALA A 277 15.05 -4.50 -22.21
CA ALA A 277 15.77 -5.34 -21.27
C ALA A 277 16.09 -6.71 -21.89
N LYS A 278 17.34 -7.15 -21.79
CA LYS A 278 17.78 -8.49 -22.22
C LYS A 278 18.36 -9.25 -21.04
N PHE A 279 18.01 -10.53 -20.94
CA PHE A 279 18.62 -11.50 -20.00
C PHE A 279 18.48 -11.20 -18.49
N LEU A 280 17.60 -10.29 -18.08
CA LEU A 280 17.40 -9.97 -16.65
C LEU A 280 16.85 -11.17 -15.85
N ASP A 281 15.92 -11.94 -16.44
CA ASP A 281 15.37 -13.15 -15.81
C ASP A 281 16.46 -14.21 -15.63
N LYS A 282 17.33 -14.36 -16.64
CA LYS A 282 18.49 -15.27 -16.57
C LYS A 282 19.45 -14.86 -15.45
N LYS A 283 19.83 -13.58 -15.37
CA LYS A 283 20.68 -13.05 -14.30
C LYS A 283 20.09 -13.33 -12.91
N TYR A 284 18.79 -13.08 -12.75
CA TYR A 284 18.08 -13.36 -11.50
C TYR A 284 18.11 -14.85 -11.11
N LYS A 285 17.82 -15.75 -12.07
CA LYS A 285 17.85 -17.20 -11.84
C LYS A 285 19.24 -17.71 -11.48
N GLU A 286 20.27 -17.28 -12.22
CA GLU A 286 21.65 -17.68 -11.96
C GLU A 286 22.11 -17.24 -10.57
N GLU A 287 21.74 -16.04 -10.14
CA GLU A 287 22.08 -15.54 -8.80
C GLU A 287 21.33 -16.31 -7.70
N ILE A 288 20.07 -16.70 -7.89
CA ILE A 288 19.38 -17.60 -6.94
C ILE A 288 20.16 -18.90 -6.78
N ILE A 289 20.50 -19.55 -7.89
CA ILE A 289 21.19 -20.85 -7.87
C ILE A 289 22.56 -20.75 -7.20
N LYS A 290 23.28 -19.63 -7.37
CA LYS A 290 24.57 -19.40 -6.70
C LYS A 290 24.47 -19.31 -5.17
N HIS A 291 23.33 -18.85 -4.65
CA HIS A 291 23.09 -18.72 -3.21
C HIS A 291 22.48 -19.99 -2.57
N LEU A 292 22.35 -21.07 -3.36
CA LEU A 292 21.80 -22.35 -2.93
C LEU A 292 22.83 -23.48 -3.14
N ASP A 293 22.81 -24.46 -2.25
CA ASP A 293 23.58 -25.71 -2.35
C ASP A 293 22.91 -26.67 -3.35
N LYS A 294 23.05 -26.35 -4.64
CA LYS A 294 22.40 -27.09 -5.74
C LYS A 294 22.74 -28.58 -5.76
N ASP A 295 23.95 -28.96 -5.37
CA ASP A 295 24.41 -30.34 -5.44
C ASP A 295 23.73 -31.17 -4.34
N MET A 296 23.53 -30.57 -3.17
CA MET A 296 22.75 -31.17 -2.09
C MET A 296 21.27 -31.33 -2.46
N ILE A 297 20.66 -30.30 -3.08
CA ILE A 297 19.27 -30.37 -3.54
C ILE A 297 19.09 -31.53 -4.54
N ARG A 298 20.05 -31.73 -5.44
CA ARG A 298 20.02 -32.79 -6.46
C ARG A 298 20.23 -34.20 -5.93
N ALA A 299 20.94 -34.33 -4.82
CA ALA A 299 21.36 -35.63 -4.29
C ALA A 299 20.27 -36.34 -3.44
N GLN A 300 19.16 -35.67 -3.15
CA GLN A 300 18.14 -36.14 -2.22
C GLN A 300 16.80 -36.33 -2.91
N ASP A 301 16.08 -37.39 -2.55
CA ASP A 301 14.71 -37.63 -3.00
C ASP A 301 13.77 -36.72 -2.20
N PHE A 302 13.67 -35.46 -2.63
CA PHE A 302 12.86 -34.43 -1.99
C PHE A 302 11.84 -33.88 -2.97
N LYS A 303 10.56 -33.96 -2.58
CA LYS A 303 9.41 -33.68 -3.44
C LYS A 303 8.57 -32.57 -2.84
N ILE A 304 8.24 -31.58 -3.66
CA ILE A 304 7.38 -30.47 -3.24
C ILE A 304 6.16 -30.32 -4.14
N ALA A 305 5.10 -29.70 -3.63
CA ALA A 305 4.04 -29.17 -4.48
C ALA A 305 3.99 -27.65 -4.37
N VAL A 306 3.78 -26.97 -5.49
CA VAL A 306 3.70 -25.51 -5.51
C VAL A 306 2.50 -25.05 -6.34
N ASP A 307 1.69 -24.16 -5.77
CA ASP A 307 0.65 -23.46 -6.52
C ASP A 307 1.07 -22.00 -6.72
N LEU A 308 1.19 -21.58 -7.99
CA LEU A 308 1.63 -20.23 -8.36
C LEU A 308 0.46 -19.25 -8.52
N VAL A 309 -0.78 -19.69 -8.33
CA VAL A 309 -1.99 -18.85 -8.28
C VAL A 309 -2.11 -17.93 -9.51
N TYR A 310 -1.73 -18.43 -10.69
CA TYR A 310 -1.69 -17.68 -11.96
C TYR A 310 -0.79 -16.43 -11.93
N GLY A 311 0.14 -16.36 -10.99
CA GLY A 311 0.99 -15.21 -10.71
C GLY A 311 2.04 -14.93 -11.79
N SER A 312 2.60 -13.73 -11.72
CA SER A 312 3.68 -13.29 -12.62
C SER A 312 4.91 -14.18 -12.54
N ILE A 313 5.17 -14.79 -11.38
CA ILE A 313 6.29 -15.69 -11.09
C ILE A 313 6.25 -17.01 -11.88
N SER A 314 5.11 -17.34 -12.51
CA SER A 314 4.97 -18.51 -13.39
C SER A 314 5.98 -18.55 -14.54
N SER A 315 6.53 -17.39 -14.91
CA SER A 315 7.59 -17.26 -15.92
C SER A 315 8.99 -17.65 -15.44
N ILE A 316 9.23 -17.72 -14.13
CA ILE A 316 10.58 -17.93 -13.57
C ILE A 316 10.64 -19.20 -12.73
N TYR A 317 9.62 -19.43 -11.89
CA TYR A 317 9.67 -20.46 -10.85
C TYR A 317 9.76 -21.90 -11.39
N PRO A 318 8.95 -22.33 -12.38
CA PRO A 318 9.03 -23.71 -12.90
C PRO A 318 10.39 -24.02 -13.56
N GLU A 319 10.99 -23.04 -14.24
CA GLU A 319 12.32 -23.19 -14.83
C GLU A 319 13.40 -23.35 -13.75
N LEU A 320 13.32 -22.59 -12.66
CA LEU A 320 14.23 -22.75 -11.51
C LEU A 320 14.15 -24.14 -10.88
N LEU A 321 12.94 -24.66 -10.67
CA LEU A 321 12.76 -26.02 -10.13
C LEU A 321 13.39 -27.06 -11.07
N SER A 322 13.22 -26.89 -12.38
CA SER A 322 13.80 -27.77 -13.40
C SER A 322 15.34 -27.67 -13.42
N GLU A 323 15.91 -26.48 -13.35
CA GLU A 323 17.37 -26.26 -13.30
C GLU A 323 18.00 -26.85 -12.03
N LEU A 324 17.28 -26.82 -10.90
CA LEU A 324 17.68 -27.46 -9.65
C LEU A 324 17.46 -28.98 -9.65
N ASN A 325 16.77 -29.53 -10.65
CA ASN A 325 16.35 -30.93 -10.72
C ASN A 325 15.56 -31.37 -9.46
N LEU A 326 14.71 -30.47 -8.95
CA LEU A 326 13.86 -30.74 -7.79
C LEU A 326 12.55 -31.37 -8.24
N GLU A 327 12.22 -32.55 -7.73
CA GLU A 327 10.96 -33.22 -8.05
C GLU A 327 9.79 -32.38 -7.50
N ASN A 328 8.84 -32.05 -8.38
CA ASN A 328 7.78 -31.13 -8.03
C ASN A 328 6.47 -31.40 -8.76
N ILE A 329 5.38 -30.97 -8.12
CA ILE A 329 4.07 -30.80 -8.74
C ILE A 329 3.75 -29.31 -8.74
N THR A 330 3.81 -28.67 -9.90
CA THR A 330 3.50 -27.25 -10.04
C THR A 330 2.09 -27.06 -10.60
N LEU A 331 1.25 -26.30 -9.90
CA LEU A 331 -0.12 -25.97 -10.25
C LEU A 331 -0.26 -24.49 -10.65
N ASN A 332 -1.24 -24.21 -11.52
CA ASN A 332 -1.62 -22.85 -11.92
C ASN A 332 -0.44 -21.95 -12.36
N ALA A 333 0.54 -22.56 -13.03
CA ALA A 333 1.79 -21.93 -13.45
C ALA A 333 1.69 -21.24 -14.82
N TYR A 334 0.64 -20.45 -15.04
CA TYR A 334 0.51 -19.63 -16.24
C TYR A 334 -0.26 -18.34 -15.96
N PRO A 335 0.01 -17.24 -16.68
CA PRO A 335 -0.73 -16.00 -16.55
C PRO A 335 -2.21 -16.13 -16.91
N ASP A 336 -3.12 -15.68 -16.03
CA ASP A 336 -4.55 -15.58 -16.33
C ASP A 336 -5.15 -14.28 -15.76
N GLU A 337 -5.58 -13.39 -16.65
CA GLU A 337 -6.14 -12.07 -16.29
C GLU A 337 -7.50 -12.16 -15.58
N LYS A 338 -8.27 -13.23 -15.81
CA LYS A 338 -9.63 -13.38 -15.25
C LYS A 338 -9.59 -14.00 -13.87
N LYS A 339 -8.63 -14.89 -13.61
CA LYS A 339 -8.55 -15.64 -12.36
C LYS A 339 -8.24 -14.76 -11.16
N LEU A 340 -7.29 -13.84 -11.28
CA LEU A 340 -6.91 -12.95 -10.17
C LEU A 340 -8.06 -12.09 -9.65
N THR A 341 -9.12 -11.94 -10.44
CA THR A 341 -10.32 -11.22 -10.03
C THR A 341 -11.10 -11.89 -8.90
N VAL A 342 -10.94 -13.20 -8.67
CA VAL A 342 -11.62 -13.96 -7.60
C VAL A 342 -10.59 -14.60 -6.65
N LEU A 343 -9.52 -13.85 -6.37
CA LEU A 343 -8.35 -14.32 -5.63
C LEU A 343 -8.67 -15.02 -4.30
N PRO A 344 -9.58 -14.54 -3.42
CA PRO A 344 -9.88 -15.24 -2.17
C PRO A 344 -10.39 -16.67 -2.37
N THR A 345 -11.26 -16.88 -3.37
CA THR A 345 -11.78 -18.20 -3.71
C THR A 345 -10.68 -19.09 -4.29
N ILE A 346 -9.82 -18.54 -5.16
CA ILE A 346 -8.69 -19.29 -5.73
C ILE A 346 -7.71 -19.70 -4.64
N LEU A 347 -7.33 -18.80 -3.73
CA LEU A 347 -6.43 -19.12 -2.63
C LEU A 347 -7.01 -20.20 -1.72
N LYS A 348 -8.33 -20.16 -1.45
CA LYS A 348 -9.01 -21.21 -0.68
C LYS A 348 -8.89 -22.58 -1.38
N HIS A 349 -9.10 -22.62 -2.70
CA HIS A 349 -8.97 -23.86 -3.47
C HIS A 349 -7.51 -24.32 -3.54
N ALA A 350 -6.57 -23.43 -3.87
CA ALA A 350 -5.14 -23.70 -3.91
C ALA A 350 -4.64 -24.32 -2.60
N LYS A 351 -4.96 -23.71 -1.45
CA LYS A 351 -4.60 -24.26 -0.13
C LYS A 351 -5.16 -25.67 0.11
N ARG A 352 -6.44 -25.88 -0.22
CA ARG A 352 -7.11 -27.17 -0.04
C ARG A 352 -6.52 -28.24 -0.96
N ASP A 353 -6.36 -27.92 -2.23
CA ASP A 353 -5.91 -28.87 -3.24
C ASP A 353 -4.43 -29.23 -2.97
N LEU A 354 -3.60 -28.25 -2.61
CA LEU A 354 -2.21 -28.48 -2.24
C LEU A 354 -2.08 -29.32 -0.96
N SER A 355 -2.91 -29.05 0.06
CA SER A 355 -3.00 -29.87 1.28
C SER A 355 -3.28 -31.35 0.97
N LEU A 356 -4.27 -31.62 0.10
CA LEU A 356 -4.61 -32.97 -0.32
C LEU A 356 -3.50 -33.63 -1.13
N ILE A 357 -2.87 -32.89 -2.05
CA ILE A 357 -1.77 -33.40 -2.89
C ILE A 357 -0.57 -33.78 -2.04
N VAL A 358 -0.14 -32.89 -1.15
CA VAL A 358 1.01 -33.14 -0.25
C VAL A 358 0.75 -34.38 0.60
N LYS A 359 -0.43 -34.48 1.20
CA LYS A 359 -0.80 -35.62 2.06
C LYS A 359 -0.92 -36.93 1.29
N ASN A 360 -1.65 -36.96 0.18
CA ASN A 360 -1.97 -38.20 -0.52
C ASN A 360 -0.80 -38.75 -1.34
N LEU A 361 0.13 -37.88 -1.77
CA LEU A 361 1.33 -38.26 -2.52
C LEU A 361 2.58 -38.31 -1.64
N ASN A 362 2.44 -38.11 -0.32
CA ASN A 362 3.55 -38.10 0.66
C ASN A 362 4.69 -37.16 0.26
N LEU A 363 4.36 -35.92 -0.14
CA LEU A 363 5.35 -34.91 -0.47
C LEU A 363 5.93 -34.29 0.81
N ASN A 364 7.13 -33.71 0.72
CA ASN A 364 7.85 -33.18 1.88
C ASN A 364 7.38 -31.78 2.32
N ALA A 365 6.84 -30.99 1.40
CA ALA A 365 6.27 -29.68 1.68
C ALA A 365 5.38 -29.19 0.53
N GLY A 366 4.53 -28.21 0.83
CA GLY A 366 3.81 -27.44 -0.18
C GLY A 366 3.96 -25.94 0.00
N PHE A 367 3.94 -25.19 -1.09
CA PHE A 367 3.96 -23.73 -1.09
C PHE A 367 2.83 -23.15 -1.96
N VAL A 368 2.00 -22.28 -1.39
CA VAL A 368 1.08 -21.45 -2.18
C VAL A 368 1.72 -20.08 -2.31
N ILE A 369 2.19 -19.72 -3.51
CA ILE A 369 2.86 -18.45 -3.74
C ILE A 369 1.90 -17.46 -4.37
N TYR A 370 1.74 -16.30 -3.71
CA TYR A 370 0.79 -15.29 -4.14
C TYR A 370 1.21 -14.65 -5.48
N PRO A 371 0.26 -14.09 -6.25
CA PRO A 371 0.49 -13.66 -7.63
C PRO A 371 1.68 -12.71 -7.88
N ASN A 372 2.02 -11.91 -6.86
CA ASN A 372 3.08 -10.90 -6.90
C ASN A 372 4.46 -11.41 -6.46
N GLY A 373 4.58 -12.67 -6.01
CA GLY A 373 5.87 -13.26 -5.58
C GLY A 373 6.46 -12.67 -4.29
N GLN A 374 5.62 -12.08 -3.43
CA GLN A 374 6.06 -11.43 -2.18
C GLN A 374 5.56 -12.12 -0.92
N LYS A 375 4.44 -12.86 -1.03
CA LYS A 375 3.79 -13.59 0.06
C LYS A 375 3.63 -15.07 -0.31
N MET A 376 3.86 -15.95 0.65
CA MET A 376 3.58 -17.39 0.51
C MET A 376 2.86 -17.96 1.73
N ASP A 377 2.05 -18.98 1.51
CA ASP A 377 1.61 -19.89 2.57
C ASP A 377 2.39 -21.21 2.48
N ILE A 378 2.57 -21.86 3.62
CA ILE A 378 3.34 -23.09 3.77
C ILE A 378 2.39 -24.23 4.14
N VAL A 379 2.57 -25.38 3.49
CA VAL A 379 1.89 -26.64 3.78
C VAL A 379 2.95 -27.64 4.28
N SER A 380 2.72 -28.21 5.46
CA SER A 380 3.62 -29.21 6.05
C SER A 380 3.54 -30.55 5.30
N ASP A 381 4.49 -31.44 5.58
CA ASP A 381 4.48 -32.85 5.13
C ASP A 381 3.27 -33.66 5.61
N SER A 382 2.56 -33.22 6.66
CA SER A 382 1.28 -33.83 7.08
C SER A 382 0.08 -33.36 6.26
N GLY A 383 0.30 -32.40 5.33
CA GLY A 383 -0.73 -31.73 4.56
C GLY A 383 -1.43 -30.59 5.32
N GLU A 384 -0.94 -30.20 6.49
CA GLU A 384 -1.50 -29.08 7.25
C GLU A 384 -1.08 -27.74 6.63
N VAL A 385 -2.05 -26.88 6.32
CA VAL A 385 -1.79 -25.51 5.90
C VAL A 385 -1.50 -24.68 7.15
N LEU A 386 -0.27 -24.20 7.28
CA LEU A 386 0.15 -23.49 8.48
C LEU A 386 -0.55 -22.13 8.59
N GLU A 387 -0.95 -21.79 9.82
CA GLU A 387 -1.34 -20.42 10.12
C GLU A 387 -0.15 -19.47 9.91
N PRO A 388 -0.37 -18.21 9.47
CA PRO A 388 0.72 -17.33 9.07
C PRO A 388 1.75 -17.08 10.19
N HIS A 389 1.28 -16.98 11.44
CA HIS A 389 2.15 -16.80 12.60
C HIS A 389 2.96 -18.05 12.95
N ILE A 390 2.41 -19.24 12.73
CA ILE A 390 3.12 -20.51 12.86
C ILE A 390 4.16 -20.67 11.74
N ALA A 391 3.80 -20.32 10.50
CA ALA A 391 4.73 -20.33 9.37
C ALA A 391 5.97 -19.45 9.62
N LEU A 392 5.78 -18.26 10.21
CA LEU A 392 6.88 -17.41 10.65
C LEU A 392 7.76 -18.12 11.69
N LEU A 393 7.17 -18.70 12.75
CA LEU A 393 7.91 -19.38 13.81
C LEU A 393 8.67 -20.62 13.29
N VAL A 394 8.11 -21.35 12.33
CA VAL A 394 8.79 -22.46 11.64
C VAL A 394 10.03 -21.94 10.91
N MET A 395 9.90 -20.86 10.14
CA MET A 395 11.05 -20.25 9.47
C MET A 395 12.14 -19.82 10.47
N LEU A 396 11.74 -19.18 11.57
CA LEU A 396 12.69 -18.77 12.62
C LEU A 396 13.36 -19.97 13.29
N LYS A 397 12.62 -21.03 13.59
CA LYS A 397 13.17 -22.27 14.16
C LYS A 397 14.19 -22.92 13.23
N MET A 398 13.90 -22.99 11.94
CA MET A 398 14.83 -23.54 10.95
C MET A 398 16.12 -22.71 10.85
N ILE A 399 16.04 -21.37 10.86
CA ILE A 399 17.24 -20.50 10.86
C ILE A 399 18.02 -20.65 12.18
N ASN A 400 17.31 -20.73 13.30
CA ASN A 400 17.91 -20.92 14.61
C ASN A 400 18.71 -22.23 14.69
N ASP A 401 18.10 -23.33 14.26
CA ASP A 401 18.67 -24.67 14.38
C ASP A 401 19.74 -24.98 13.32
N SER A 402 19.67 -24.29 12.17
CA SER A 402 20.69 -24.40 11.11
C SER A 402 21.92 -23.53 11.35
N SER A 403 21.89 -22.64 12.34
CA SER A 403 22.98 -21.71 12.61
C SER A 403 23.75 -22.09 13.88
N LYS A 404 25.07 -21.93 13.84
CA LYS A 404 25.94 -21.98 15.04
C LYS A 404 26.29 -20.60 15.57
N GLU A 405 25.91 -19.55 14.84
CA GLU A 405 26.18 -18.15 15.17
C GLU A 405 24.87 -17.39 15.34
N LYS A 406 24.92 -16.30 16.11
CA LYS A 406 23.79 -15.39 16.27
C LYS A 406 23.43 -14.73 14.93
N LYS A 407 22.23 -15.01 14.41
CA LYS A 407 21.65 -14.35 13.23
C LYS A 407 20.68 -13.26 13.66
N LYS A 408 20.81 -12.08 13.05
CA LYS A 408 19.90 -10.96 13.30
C LYS A 408 18.63 -11.11 12.47
N VAL A 409 17.47 -10.94 13.09
CA VAL A 409 16.17 -10.99 12.41
C VAL A 409 15.38 -9.74 12.76
N PHE A 410 14.76 -9.13 11.76
CA PHE A 410 13.83 -8.02 11.97
C PHE A 410 12.39 -8.45 11.70
N LEU A 411 11.51 -8.19 12.67
CA LEU A 411 10.08 -8.49 12.59
C LEU A 411 9.25 -7.23 12.85
N PRO A 412 7.99 -7.16 12.40
CA PRO A 412 7.09 -6.09 12.82
C PRO A 412 6.76 -6.17 14.32
N ALA A 413 6.35 -5.05 14.91
CA ALA A 413 5.98 -5.00 16.34
C ALA A 413 4.83 -5.94 16.72
N TRP A 414 3.97 -6.25 15.74
CA TRP A 414 2.84 -7.15 15.87
C TRP A 414 3.20 -8.63 15.71
N ALA A 415 4.45 -8.99 15.36
CA ALA A 415 4.87 -10.38 15.33
C ALA A 415 4.87 -11.00 16.74
N PRO A 416 4.45 -12.27 16.88
CA PRO A 416 4.45 -12.96 18.15
C PRO A 416 5.85 -13.01 18.76
N ASP A 417 5.93 -12.92 20.08
CA ASP A 417 7.15 -13.00 20.90
C ASP A 417 7.13 -14.17 21.90
N PHE A 418 6.11 -15.03 21.80
CA PHE A 418 5.87 -16.13 22.75
C PHE A 418 7.04 -17.13 22.89
N MET A 419 7.80 -17.31 21.81
CA MET A 419 8.90 -18.28 21.68
C MET A 419 10.29 -17.63 21.63
N ASP A 420 10.42 -16.33 21.84
CA ASP A 420 11.70 -15.61 21.69
C ASP A 420 12.80 -16.18 22.60
N ASP A 421 12.42 -16.61 23.80
CA ASP A 421 13.28 -17.25 24.79
C ASP A 421 13.84 -18.61 24.33
N LYS A 422 13.24 -19.23 23.31
CA LYS A 422 13.67 -20.53 22.76
C LYS A 422 14.62 -20.41 21.57
N PHE A 423 14.87 -19.20 21.06
CA PHE A 423 15.73 -18.98 19.90
C PHE A 423 17.14 -18.54 20.30
N GLU A 424 17.96 -19.49 20.73
CA GLU A 424 19.33 -19.25 21.20
C GLU A 424 20.29 -18.72 20.13
N ASN A 425 20.02 -18.92 18.84
CA ASN A 425 20.87 -18.46 17.74
C ASN A 425 20.28 -17.25 17.01
N LEU A 426 19.21 -16.64 17.53
CA LEU A 426 18.61 -15.45 16.94
C LEU A 426 18.80 -14.21 17.83
N ILE A 427 18.90 -13.06 17.19
CA ILE A 427 18.73 -11.73 17.78
C ILE A 427 17.54 -11.12 17.07
N ILE A 428 16.38 -11.13 17.73
CA ILE A 428 15.12 -10.66 17.14
C ILE A 428 14.88 -9.21 17.55
N GLU A 429 14.87 -8.33 16.56
CA GLU A 429 14.49 -6.92 16.72
C GLU A 429 13.09 -6.71 16.14
N ARG A 430 12.27 -5.88 16.80
CA ARG A 430 10.90 -5.58 16.37
C ARG A 430 10.67 -4.09 16.14
N GLY A 431 9.85 -3.72 15.16
CA GLY A 431 9.42 -2.34 14.96
C GLY A 431 8.91 -2.03 13.56
N LYS A 432 8.90 -0.74 13.19
CA LYS A 432 8.61 -0.30 11.81
C LYS A 432 9.87 -0.30 10.96
N TYR A 433 9.81 -0.87 9.76
CA TYR A 433 10.92 -0.85 8.79
C TYR A 433 10.66 0.02 7.55
N ARG A 434 9.55 0.78 7.48
CA ARG A 434 9.17 1.61 6.32
C ARG A 434 10.25 2.63 5.89
N ASN A 435 11.14 3.03 6.79
CA ASN A 435 12.20 4.00 6.54
C ASN A 435 13.61 3.41 6.68
N PHE A 436 13.75 2.08 6.60
CA PHE A 436 15.08 1.48 6.70
C PHE A 436 15.86 1.76 5.41
N THR A 437 17.12 2.19 5.58
CA THR A 437 18.08 2.26 4.49
C THR A 437 18.49 0.86 4.06
N ALA A 438 19.01 0.73 2.85
CA ALA A 438 19.57 -0.52 2.37
C ALA A 438 20.68 -1.05 3.29
N GLU A 439 21.54 -0.15 3.79
CA GLU A 439 22.60 -0.47 4.76
C GLU A 439 22.03 -1.08 6.04
N LYS A 440 20.95 -0.49 6.58
CA LYS A 440 20.30 -1.03 7.78
C LYS A 440 19.70 -2.41 7.53
N LEU A 441 19.05 -2.64 6.39
CA LEU A 441 18.49 -3.94 6.04
C LEU A 441 19.57 -5.02 5.91
N ARG A 442 20.74 -4.71 5.35
CA ARG A 442 21.86 -5.65 5.20
C ARG A 442 22.42 -6.18 6.53
N GLN A 443 22.11 -5.55 7.66
CA GLN A 443 22.55 -6.01 8.99
C GLN A 443 21.76 -7.22 9.49
N TYR A 444 20.56 -7.46 8.95
CA TYR A 444 19.73 -8.61 9.31
C TYR A 444 20.02 -9.75 8.35
N THR A 445 19.86 -10.99 8.80
CA THR A 445 19.82 -12.20 7.95
C THR A 445 18.45 -12.38 7.31
N LEU A 446 17.40 -12.10 8.09
CA LEU A 446 16.00 -12.19 7.65
C LEU A 446 15.24 -10.94 8.08
N VAL A 447 14.50 -10.36 7.14
CA VAL A 447 13.42 -9.42 7.44
C VAL A 447 12.11 -10.08 7.04
N ALA A 448 11.22 -10.29 8.00
CA ALA A 448 9.99 -11.05 7.77
C ALA A 448 8.78 -10.40 8.46
N SER A 449 7.60 -10.80 8.01
CA SER A 449 6.33 -10.45 8.66
C SER A 449 5.41 -11.66 8.74
N VAL A 450 4.50 -11.64 9.72
CA VAL A 450 3.63 -12.78 10.05
C VAL A 450 2.75 -13.18 8.88
N ASP A 451 2.44 -12.26 7.97
CA ASP A 451 1.57 -12.47 6.81
C ASP A 451 2.26 -13.22 5.66
N GLY A 452 3.37 -13.93 5.92
CA GLY A 452 4.03 -14.84 4.97
C GLY A 452 5.01 -14.16 4.02
N ASN A 453 5.58 -13.02 4.41
CA ASN A 453 6.63 -12.34 3.64
C ASN A 453 7.99 -12.59 4.28
N PHE A 454 8.96 -12.98 3.45
CA PHE A 454 10.32 -13.28 3.87
C PHE A 454 11.31 -12.62 2.90
N ALA A 455 12.27 -11.87 3.44
CA ALA A 455 13.38 -11.27 2.71
C ALA A 455 14.70 -11.75 3.32
N PHE A 456 15.34 -12.70 2.64
CA PHE A 456 16.70 -13.11 2.97
C PHE A 456 17.67 -12.13 2.33
N THR A 457 18.26 -11.30 3.17
CA THR A 457 19.06 -10.13 2.77
C THR A 457 20.39 -10.51 2.11
N GLU A 458 20.82 -11.78 2.27
CA GLU A 458 21.95 -12.35 1.52
C GLU A 458 21.69 -12.29 0.01
N PHE A 459 20.44 -12.43 -0.41
CA PHE A 459 20.03 -12.42 -1.82
C PHE A 459 19.40 -11.08 -2.22
N ALA A 460 18.38 -10.64 -1.48
CA ALA A 460 17.65 -9.41 -1.80
C ALA A 460 17.14 -8.70 -0.54
N LEU A 461 17.15 -7.37 -0.57
CA LEU A 461 16.61 -6.54 0.53
C LEU A 461 15.09 -6.45 0.52
N ASN A 462 14.46 -6.96 -0.53
CA ASN A 462 13.03 -7.04 -0.66
C ASN A 462 12.51 -8.45 -0.42
N ARG A 463 11.24 -8.52 -0.04
CA ARG A 463 10.47 -9.76 0.08
C ARG A 463 10.53 -10.50 -1.26
N ASP A 464 10.93 -11.75 -1.21
CA ASP A 464 11.13 -12.60 -2.39
C ASP A 464 10.80 -14.05 -2.03
N THR A 465 9.60 -14.50 -2.41
CA THR A 465 9.13 -15.85 -2.07
C THR A 465 9.77 -16.91 -2.95
N ILE A 466 10.32 -16.56 -4.11
CA ILE A 466 11.03 -17.50 -4.96
C ILE A 466 12.28 -17.96 -4.20
N PHE A 467 13.08 -16.99 -3.75
CA PHE A 467 14.28 -17.31 -2.97
C PHE A 467 13.92 -17.92 -1.61
N ALA A 468 12.93 -17.37 -0.89
CA ALA A 468 12.59 -17.85 0.45
C ALA A 468 12.08 -19.30 0.48
N SER A 469 11.26 -19.71 -0.49
CA SER A 469 10.78 -21.09 -0.59
C SER A 469 11.92 -22.07 -0.90
N LEU A 470 12.79 -21.74 -1.86
CA LEU A 470 13.96 -22.57 -2.19
C LEU A 470 14.97 -22.63 -1.04
N LYS A 471 15.18 -21.52 -0.32
CA LYS A 471 16.04 -21.49 0.88
C LYS A 471 15.47 -22.35 1.99
N MET A 472 14.15 -22.37 2.16
CA MET A 472 13.48 -23.28 3.09
C MET A 472 13.70 -24.74 2.68
N VAL A 473 13.52 -25.08 1.40
CA VAL A 473 13.80 -26.43 0.88
C VAL A 473 15.26 -26.83 1.13
N GLU A 474 16.22 -25.95 0.84
CA GLU A 474 17.64 -26.19 1.14
C GLU A 474 17.85 -26.52 2.62
N MET A 475 17.28 -25.73 3.54
CA MET A 475 17.39 -25.99 4.98
C MET A 475 16.73 -27.32 5.38
N MET A 476 15.57 -27.66 4.80
CA MET A 476 14.90 -28.94 5.06
C MET A 476 15.76 -30.13 4.64
N ILE A 477 16.36 -30.06 3.46
CA ILE A 477 17.22 -31.11 2.92
C ILE A 477 18.51 -31.22 3.75
N LYS A 478 19.17 -30.09 4.01
CA LYS A 478 20.48 -30.04 4.67
C LYS A 478 20.48 -30.51 6.11
N TYR A 479 19.43 -30.17 6.85
CA TYR A 479 19.33 -30.43 8.29
C TYR A 479 18.26 -31.48 8.62
N GLY A 480 17.61 -32.06 7.61
CA GLY A 480 16.60 -33.11 7.79
C GLY A 480 15.33 -32.62 8.49
N PHE A 481 14.96 -31.35 8.34
CA PHE A 481 13.77 -30.81 8.98
C PHE A 481 12.48 -31.36 8.36
N LYS A 482 11.55 -31.79 9.22
CA LYS A 482 10.14 -32.01 8.88
C LYS A 482 9.30 -30.88 9.48
N ILE A 483 8.50 -30.23 8.65
CA ILE A 483 7.68 -29.08 9.09
C ILE A 483 6.67 -29.54 10.14
N SER A 484 6.02 -30.69 9.93
CA SER A 484 5.08 -31.29 10.87
C SER A 484 5.69 -31.47 12.26
N SER A 485 6.89 -32.06 12.33
CA SER A 485 7.60 -32.30 13.59
C SER A 485 8.01 -31.01 14.28
N ILE A 486 8.38 -29.96 13.54
CA ILE A 486 8.66 -28.65 14.13
C ILE A 486 7.38 -28.10 14.79
N VAL A 487 6.25 -28.12 14.08
CA VAL A 487 4.96 -27.61 14.57
C VAL A 487 4.45 -28.39 15.78
N GLU A 488 4.57 -29.72 15.77
CA GLU A 488 4.16 -30.58 16.89
C GLU A 488 4.92 -30.28 18.19
N ASN A 489 6.19 -29.88 18.08
CA ASN A 489 7.05 -29.56 19.22
C ASN A 489 7.01 -28.08 19.64
N MET A 490 6.22 -27.24 18.97
CA MET A 490 6.04 -25.84 19.36
C MET A 490 5.05 -25.68 20.51
N ASP A 491 5.31 -24.70 21.37
CA ASP A 491 4.32 -24.30 22.37
C ASP A 491 3.10 -23.73 21.66
N LYS A 492 1.92 -24.24 22.00
CA LYS A 492 0.67 -23.69 21.51
C LYS A 492 0.34 -22.42 22.28
N PHE A 493 -0.05 -21.40 21.56
CA PHE A 493 -0.53 -20.13 22.11
C PHE A 493 -1.58 -19.53 21.19
N TYR A 494 -2.37 -18.60 21.71
CA TYR A 494 -3.35 -17.88 20.93
C TYR A 494 -2.72 -16.64 20.31
N TYR A 495 -2.94 -16.46 19.01
CA TYR A 495 -2.58 -15.26 18.29
C TYR A 495 -3.71 -14.86 17.35
N LYS A 496 -4.16 -13.60 17.40
CA LYS A 496 -5.22 -13.11 16.52
C LYS A 496 -5.01 -11.66 16.12
N GLU A 497 -5.26 -11.40 14.84
CA GLU A 497 -5.47 -10.06 14.29
C GLU A 497 -6.98 -9.79 14.18
N ASP A 498 -7.40 -8.60 14.59
CA ASP A 498 -8.79 -8.13 14.52
C ASP A 498 -8.80 -6.62 14.28
N HIS A 499 -9.97 -6.05 13.98
CA HIS A 499 -10.14 -4.62 13.77
C HIS A 499 -11.25 -4.06 14.66
N ALA A 500 -11.10 -2.79 15.04
CA ALA A 500 -12.13 -2.01 15.71
C ALA A 500 -12.45 -0.76 14.88
N PRO A 501 -13.69 -0.55 14.42
CA PRO A 501 -14.07 0.65 13.67
C PRO A 501 -13.66 1.92 14.42
N CYS A 502 -13.07 2.90 13.78
CA CYS A 502 -12.63 4.14 14.42
C CYS A 502 -12.41 5.23 13.36
N PRO A 503 -13.26 6.28 13.34
CA PRO A 503 -13.07 7.41 12.45
C PRO A 503 -11.69 8.04 12.61
N ASN A 504 -11.11 8.51 11.49
CA ASN A 504 -9.82 9.20 11.48
C ASN A 504 -9.68 10.29 12.56
N THR A 505 -10.74 11.08 12.79
CA THR A 505 -10.78 12.16 13.80
C THR A 505 -10.58 11.66 15.24
N LEU A 506 -10.92 10.40 15.53
CA LEU A 506 -10.79 9.80 16.86
C LEU A 506 -9.49 9.02 17.06
N LYS A 507 -8.72 8.73 16.02
CA LYS A 507 -7.48 7.92 16.13
C LYS A 507 -6.45 8.52 17.08
N GLY A 508 -6.26 9.85 17.04
CA GLY A 508 -5.36 10.54 17.98
C GLY A 508 -5.81 10.41 19.44
N LYS A 509 -7.12 10.45 19.69
CA LYS A 509 -7.70 10.21 21.01
C LYS A 509 -7.48 8.76 21.46
N MET A 510 -7.70 7.79 20.57
CA MET A 510 -7.50 6.36 20.87
C MET A 510 -6.03 6.07 21.23
N MET A 511 -5.07 6.65 20.50
CA MET A 511 -3.66 6.57 20.85
C MET A 511 -3.39 7.08 22.27
N ARG A 512 -3.90 8.26 22.62
CA ARG A 512 -3.76 8.81 23.98
C ARG A 512 -4.38 7.91 25.04
N LYS A 513 -5.56 7.34 24.79
CA LYS A 513 -6.24 6.43 25.73
C LYS A 513 -5.50 5.11 25.93
N PHE A 514 -4.93 4.53 24.88
CA PHE A 514 -4.06 3.37 25.01
C PHE A 514 -2.77 3.71 25.78
N LEU A 515 -2.18 4.89 25.57
CA LEU A 515 -1.03 5.35 26.36
C LEU A 515 -1.37 5.51 27.84
N GLU A 516 -2.53 6.12 28.16
CA GLU A 516 -3.06 6.22 29.53
C GLU A 516 -3.24 4.82 30.16
N ASP A 517 -3.90 3.88 29.47
CA ASP A 517 -4.12 2.51 29.97
C ASP A 517 -2.82 1.68 30.10
N SER A 518 -1.76 2.08 29.40
CA SER A 518 -0.44 1.45 29.48
C SER A 518 0.39 1.89 30.69
N GLN A 519 0.00 2.96 31.38
CA GLN A 519 0.72 3.45 32.55
C GLN A 519 0.74 2.40 33.67
N GLY A 520 1.92 2.18 34.26
CA GLY A 520 2.12 1.16 35.30
C GLY A 520 2.19 -0.28 34.78
N LYS A 521 2.09 -0.50 33.46
CA LYS A 521 2.25 -1.82 32.81
C LYS A 521 3.51 -1.83 31.95
N LYS A 522 4.05 -3.03 31.68
CA LYS A 522 5.07 -3.21 30.64
C LYS A 522 4.45 -2.87 29.27
N SER A 523 5.07 -1.96 28.53
CA SER A 523 4.55 -1.48 27.25
C SER A 523 5.65 -1.14 26.25
N SER A 524 5.28 -1.05 24.98
CA SER A 524 6.16 -0.66 23.87
C SER A 524 5.43 0.24 22.89
N HIS A 525 6.15 1.24 22.37
CA HIS A 525 5.61 2.29 21.50
C HIS A 525 6.33 2.34 20.14
N LEU A 526 6.97 1.24 19.74
CA LEU A 526 7.73 1.16 18.49
C LEU A 526 6.84 1.26 17.25
N ASP A 527 5.62 0.72 17.33
CA ASP A 527 4.59 0.82 16.30
C ASP A 527 3.20 0.72 16.93
N GLY A 528 2.54 1.86 17.17
CA GLY A 528 1.31 1.90 17.95
C GLY A 528 1.58 1.77 19.45
N VAL A 529 0.66 1.14 20.19
CA VAL A 529 0.79 0.91 21.63
C VAL A 529 0.60 -0.57 21.94
N LYS A 530 1.69 -1.24 22.35
CA LYS A 530 1.70 -2.63 22.83
C LYS A 530 1.67 -2.62 24.35
N ILE A 531 0.75 -3.36 24.96
CA ILE A 531 0.56 -3.47 26.40
C ILE A 531 0.63 -4.95 26.76
N TRP A 532 1.58 -5.32 27.62
CA TRP A 532 1.63 -6.64 28.23
C TRP A 532 0.69 -6.64 29.44
N ILE A 533 -0.32 -7.49 29.36
CA ILE A 533 -1.29 -7.72 30.44
C ILE A 533 -0.69 -8.68 31.48
N ASP A 534 0.15 -9.61 31.01
CA ASP A 534 0.94 -10.56 31.78
C ASP A 534 2.30 -10.79 31.09
N GLU A 535 3.12 -11.72 31.56
CA GLU A 535 4.46 -11.98 31.01
C GLU A 535 4.45 -12.29 29.51
N LYS A 536 3.53 -13.15 29.05
CA LYS A 536 3.40 -13.58 27.64
C LYS A 536 2.09 -13.13 26.96
N ASP A 537 1.18 -12.51 27.71
CA ASP A 537 -0.13 -12.08 27.23
C ASP A 537 -0.12 -10.58 26.93
N TRP A 538 -0.42 -10.19 25.69
CA TRP A 538 -0.40 -8.78 25.29
C TRP A 538 -1.46 -8.42 24.26
N ILE A 539 -1.78 -7.14 24.20
CA ILE A 539 -2.53 -6.51 23.12
C ILE A 539 -1.71 -5.39 22.49
N LEU A 540 -1.81 -5.25 21.17
CA LEU A 540 -1.21 -4.16 20.42
C LEU A 540 -2.29 -3.48 19.59
N MET A 541 -2.36 -2.16 19.69
CA MET A 541 -3.22 -1.33 18.86
C MET A 541 -2.37 -0.45 17.93
N ILE A 542 -2.64 -0.54 16.63
CA ILE A 542 -2.04 0.31 15.60
C ILE A 542 -3.17 1.01 14.83
N PRO A 543 -3.25 2.35 14.85
CA PRO A 543 -4.20 3.06 14.00
C PRO A 543 -3.86 2.84 12.53
N ASP A 544 -4.85 2.44 11.72
CA ASP A 544 -4.65 2.38 10.27
C ASP A 544 -4.36 3.79 9.73
N GLN A 545 -3.61 3.94 8.63
CA GLN A 545 -3.29 5.26 8.09
C GLN A 545 -4.39 5.80 7.17
N ASP A 546 -5.06 4.90 6.45
CA ASP A 546 -5.90 5.27 5.30
C ASP A 546 -7.38 4.92 5.52
N ARG A 547 -7.68 3.98 6.43
CA ARG A 547 -9.02 3.44 6.66
C ARG A 547 -9.55 3.73 8.05
N ASP A 548 -10.87 3.85 8.21
CA ASP A 548 -11.52 4.19 9.49
C ASP A 548 -11.64 3.01 10.47
N TYR A 549 -10.50 2.39 10.82
CA TYR A 549 -10.40 1.41 11.90
C TYR A 549 -9.05 1.45 12.62
N LEU A 550 -8.99 0.78 13.77
CA LEU A 550 -7.78 0.42 14.50
C LEU A 550 -7.48 -1.06 14.24
N ASN A 551 -6.22 -1.38 13.99
CA ASN A 551 -5.73 -2.75 13.96
C ASN A 551 -5.41 -3.21 15.38
N LEU A 552 -5.96 -4.36 15.78
CA LEU A 552 -5.75 -4.97 17.08
C LEU A 552 -5.07 -6.33 16.89
N PHE A 553 -3.94 -6.53 17.56
CA PHE A 553 -3.24 -7.81 17.60
C PHE A 553 -3.21 -8.29 19.03
N VAL A 554 -3.55 -9.55 19.26
CA VAL A 554 -3.57 -10.16 20.59
C VAL A 554 -2.76 -11.43 20.58
N GLN A 555 -1.89 -11.57 21.57
CA GLN A 555 -1.21 -12.82 21.91
C GLN A 555 -1.59 -13.22 23.34
N ALA A 556 -1.88 -14.49 23.56
CA ALA A 556 -2.08 -15.03 24.90
C ALA A 556 -1.67 -16.49 25.00
N GLN A 557 -1.45 -16.99 26.21
CA GLN A 557 -1.14 -18.40 26.47
C GLN A 557 -2.19 -19.39 25.94
N ASN A 558 -3.46 -18.99 25.88
CA ASN A 558 -4.54 -19.83 25.36
C ASN A 558 -5.70 -18.98 24.80
N GLN A 559 -6.63 -19.67 24.12
CA GLN A 559 -7.76 -19.05 23.43
C GLN A 559 -8.69 -18.27 24.38
N GLU A 560 -9.03 -18.83 25.54
CA GLU A 560 -9.93 -18.19 26.50
C GLU A 560 -9.40 -16.83 26.97
N LYS A 561 -8.11 -16.78 27.36
CA LYS A 561 -7.45 -15.53 27.75
C LYS A 561 -7.38 -14.53 26.60
N GLY A 562 -7.02 -15.00 25.41
CA GLY A 562 -6.88 -14.12 24.23
C GLY A 562 -8.20 -13.50 23.79
N GLU A 563 -9.28 -14.28 23.74
CA GLU A 563 -10.62 -13.78 23.44
C GLU A 563 -11.13 -12.83 24.52
N LYS A 564 -10.81 -13.09 25.79
CA LYS A 564 -11.13 -12.19 26.90
C LYS A 564 -10.44 -10.83 26.74
N ILE A 565 -9.12 -10.80 26.52
CA ILE A 565 -8.36 -9.55 26.31
C ILE A 565 -8.94 -8.76 25.13
N LEU A 566 -9.20 -9.43 24.01
CA LEU A 566 -9.72 -8.78 22.82
C LEU A 566 -11.10 -8.15 23.06
N ARG A 567 -12.00 -8.86 23.74
CA ARG A 567 -13.33 -8.37 24.10
C ARG A 567 -13.24 -7.15 25.02
N GLU A 568 -12.45 -7.24 26.09
CA GLU A 568 -12.27 -6.14 27.06
C GLU A 568 -11.76 -4.86 26.38
N TYR A 569 -10.78 -4.97 25.47
CA TYR A 569 -10.25 -3.79 24.77
C TYR A 569 -11.20 -3.24 23.71
N LYS A 570 -11.98 -4.09 23.03
CA LYS A 570 -13.05 -3.61 22.14
C LYS A 570 -14.11 -2.83 22.91
N GLU A 571 -14.53 -3.32 24.08
CA GLU A 571 -15.45 -2.61 24.98
C GLU A 571 -14.87 -1.28 25.48
N LYS A 572 -13.59 -1.25 25.87
CA LYS A 572 -12.88 -0.02 26.24
C LYS A 572 -12.88 1.00 25.10
N ILE A 573 -12.58 0.56 23.87
CA ILE A 573 -12.56 1.42 22.69
C ILE A 573 -13.94 2.06 22.47
N GLU A 574 -15.02 1.29 22.54
CA GLU A 574 -16.37 1.84 22.39
C GLU A 574 -16.69 2.87 23.47
N LYS A 575 -16.31 2.59 24.72
CA LYS A 575 -16.52 3.53 25.84
C LYS A 575 -15.74 4.83 25.63
N TRP A 576 -14.46 4.73 25.23
CA TRP A 576 -13.61 5.89 24.96
C TRP A 576 -14.04 6.72 23.76
N LYS A 577 -14.85 6.18 22.83
CA LYS A 577 -15.44 6.97 21.76
C LYS A 577 -16.57 7.88 22.27
N GLN A 578 -17.28 7.45 23.31
CA GLN A 578 -18.44 8.15 23.88
C GLN A 578 -18.05 9.20 24.93
N ASP A 579 -16.99 8.93 25.70
CA ASP A 579 -16.30 9.92 26.55
C ASP A 579 -15.70 11.07 25.72
#